data_AF-A0AAE3QZL6-F1
#
_entry.id   AF-A0AAE3QZL6-F1
#
_cell.length_a   1.000
_cell.length_b   1.000
_cell.length_c   1.000
_cell.angle_alpha   90.00
_cell.angle_beta   90.00
_cell.angle_gamma   90.00
#
_symmetry.space_group_name_H-M   'P 1'
#
loop_
_entity.id
_entity.type
_entity.pdbx_description
1 polymer ?
#
loop_
_entity_poly.entity_id
_entity_poly.type
_entity_poly.pdbx_seq_one_letter_code
_entity_poly.pdbx_strand_id
1 'polypeptide(L)'
;TTSGSCSLAVTLTSNTGAQAAVKFSSFPDPEYVNVSNINNTGPLLTILYGVGSNNTNINISSARTLYWVGNSGSWNQIAHWSLTSGGAGGECVPTALDNVVFDANSFTATGRTLTLTAGATCNTMTWAGAVNNPTLSMAVDLTVKGNSLVLANTMNVSGSGKMILDNGNDINIDLGSGAKTLNGGLSFTAGT
;
A
#
# COMPACT_ATOMS: atom_id res chain seq x y z
N THR A 1 -14.69 18.92 -3.96
CA THR A 1 -14.21 17.57 -4.30
C THR A 1 -15.08 16.59 -3.52
N THR A 2 -15.58 15.54 -4.16
CA THR A 2 -16.34 14.47 -3.49
C THR A 2 -15.41 13.27 -3.38
N SER A 3 -14.35 13.44 -2.60
CA SER A 3 -13.37 12.41 -2.29
C SER A 3 -13.61 11.89 -0.88
N GLY A 4 -13.56 10.58 -0.72
CA GLY A 4 -13.61 9.93 0.58
C GLY A 4 -12.25 9.94 1.29
N SER A 5 -12.16 9.14 2.34
CA SER A 5 -10.92 8.79 3.01
C SER A 5 -10.91 7.30 3.36
N CYS A 6 -9.81 6.79 3.89
CA CYS A 6 -9.73 5.43 4.46
C CYS A 6 -10.82 5.12 5.46
N SER A 7 -11.15 6.13 6.28
CA SER A 7 -12.07 5.99 7.40
C SER A 7 -13.51 6.25 6.98
N LEU A 8 -13.70 6.91 5.83
CA LEU A 8 -15.01 7.23 5.30
C LEU A 8 -14.98 7.30 3.77
N ALA A 9 -15.06 6.12 3.14
CA ALA A 9 -15.22 6.04 1.69
C ALA A 9 -16.60 6.54 1.26
N VAL A 10 -16.66 7.26 0.15
CA VAL A 10 -17.93 7.65 -0.47
C VAL A 10 -18.56 6.41 -1.10
N THR A 11 -19.84 6.16 -0.88
CA THR A 11 -20.54 5.01 -1.50
C THR A 11 -21.49 5.45 -2.59
N LEU A 12 -21.37 4.84 -3.77
CA LEU A 12 -22.24 5.02 -4.93
C LEU A 12 -22.79 3.66 -5.34
N THR A 13 -24.00 3.31 -4.91
CA THR A 13 -24.60 2.03 -5.28
C THR A 13 -26.08 2.16 -5.62
N SER A 14 -26.53 1.34 -6.57
CA SER A 14 -27.96 1.00 -6.69
C SER A 14 -28.40 0.16 -5.50
N ASN A 15 -29.65 0.31 -5.07
CA ASN A 15 -30.27 -0.45 -3.98
C ASN A 15 -30.94 -1.76 -4.43
N THR A 16 -30.89 -2.10 -5.73
CA THR A 16 -31.64 -3.23 -6.30
C THR A 16 -30.77 -4.30 -6.95
N GLY A 17 -29.44 -4.26 -6.82
CA GLY A 17 -28.51 -5.20 -7.46
C GLY A 17 -28.42 -5.07 -8.99
N ALA A 18 -29.43 -4.48 -9.64
CA ALA A 18 -29.39 -4.03 -11.02
C ALA A 18 -28.65 -2.68 -11.15
N GLN A 19 -28.06 -2.44 -12.32
CA GLN A 19 -27.36 -1.18 -12.58
C GLN A 19 -28.32 0.00 -12.65
N ALA A 20 -28.06 1.04 -11.86
CA ALA A 20 -28.75 2.32 -11.99
C ALA A 20 -28.10 3.15 -13.12
N ALA A 21 -28.91 3.67 -14.04
CA ALA A 21 -28.43 4.61 -15.06
C ALA A 21 -28.23 6.00 -14.42
N VAL A 22 -26.98 6.45 -14.34
CA VAL A 22 -26.60 7.73 -13.75
C VAL A 22 -25.77 8.49 -14.78
N LYS A 23 -25.96 9.80 -14.91
CA LYS A 23 -25.13 10.64 -15.77
C LYS A 23 -24.23 11.54 -14.92
N PHE A 24 -22.94 11.23 -14.86
CA PHE A 24 -21.97 12.14 -14.27
C PHE A 24 -21.53 13.16 -15.34
N SER A 25 -22.07 14.38 -15.27
CA SER A 25 -21.67 15.48 -16.15
C SER A 25 -20.31 16.09 -15.74
N SER A 26 -19.97 15.99 -14.45
CA SER A 26 -18.67 16.36 -13.90
C SER A 26 -18.47 15.63 -12.57
N PHE A 27 -17.36 14.93 -12.42
CA PHE A 27 -16.94 14.33 -11.15
C PHE A 27 -15.41 14.24 -11.16
N PRO A 28 -14.71 15.35 -10.88
CA PRO A 28 -13.25 15.42 -11.01
C PRO A 28 -12.57 14.67 -9.85
N ASP A 29 -11.60 13.85 -10.22
CA ASP A 29 -10.67 13.11 -9.35
C ASP A 29 -11.32 12.43 -8.14
N PRO A 30 -12.32 11.55 -8.37
CA PRO A 30 -12.96 10.83 -7.27
C PRO A 30 -12.00 9.80 -6.68
N GLU A 31 -11.63 10.05 -5.44
CA GLU A 31 -10.76 9.19 -4.65
C GLU A 31 -11.53 8.53 -3.51
N TYR A 32 -11.15 7.29 -3.16
CA TYR A 32 -11.76 6.54 -2.06
C TYR A 32 -13.28 6.41 -2.20
N VAL A 33 -13.72 5.97 -3.38
CA VAL A 33 -15.14 5.76 -3.71
C VAL A 33 -15.43 4.27 -3.89
N ASN A 34 -16.40 3.78 -3.12
CA ASN A 34 -16.98 2.46 -3.27
C ASN A 34 -18.14 2.56 -4.28
N VAL A 35 -17.99 1.99 -5.47
CA VAL A 35 -18.99 2.10 -6.54
C VAL A 35 -19.45 0.74 -7.03
N SER A 36 -20.75 0.43 -6.95
CA SER A 36 -21.28 -0.83 -7.48
C SER A 36 -22.63 -0.66 -8.12
N ASN A 37 -22.93 -1.47 -9.13
CA ASN A 37 -24.23 -1.47 -9.80
C ASN A 37 -24.58 -0.09 -10.41
N ILE A 38 -23.62 0.58 -11.06
CA ILE A 38 -23.82 1.86 -11.74
C ILE A 38 -23.54 1.73 -13.24
N ASN A 39 -24.47 2.20 -14.07
CA ASN A 39 -24.25 2.44 -15.49
C ASN A 39 -24.05 3.95 -15.70
N ASN A 40 -22.80 4.37 -15.87
CA ASN A 40 -22.49 5.77 -16.15
C ASN A 40 -22.79 6.10 -17.62
N THR A 41 -23.83 6.89 -17.84
CA THR A 41 -24.27 7.35 -19.18
C THR A 41 -23.55 8.64 -19.64
N GLY A 42 -22.64 9.18 -18.83
CA GLY A 42 -21.77 10.30 -19.19
C GLY A 42 -20.46 9.86 -19.87
N PRO A 43 -19.46 10.76 -19.98
CA PRO A 43 -18.09 10.37 -20.32
C PRO A 43 -17.54 9.34 -19.34
N LEU A 44 -16.53 8.54 -19.77
CA LEU A 44 -15.88 7.55 -18.90
C LEU A 44 -15.44 8.18 -17.56
N LEU A 45 -15.90 7.58 -16.46
CA LEU A 45 -15.53 8.00 -15.11
C LEU A 45 -14.36 7.13 -14.62
N THR A 46 -13.28 7.75 -14.14
CA THR A 46 -12.18 7.02 -13.49
C THR A 46 -12.20 7.33 -12.00
N ILE A 47 -12.25 6.29 -11.18
CA ILE A 47 -12.16 6.37 -9.72
C ILE A 47 -10.80 5.85 -9.29
N LEU A 48 -10.13 6.62 -8.44
CA LEU A 48 -8.85 6.27 -7.85
C LEU A 48 -9.04 5.77 -6.42
N TYR A 49 -8.24 4.78 -6.03
CA TYR A 49 -8.23 4.17 -4.70
C TYR A 49 -9.61 3.70 -4.24
N GLY A 50 -10.44 3.32 -5.21
CA GLY A 50 -11.81 2.88 -5.01
C GLY A 50 -11.92 1.37 -5.07
N VAL A 51 -13.11 0.88 -4.73
CA VAL A 51 -13.49 -0.51 -4.92
C VAL A 51 -14.86 -0.58 -5.55
N GLY A 52 -15.13 -1.63 -6.29
CA GLY A 52 -16.41 -1.70 -6.97
C GLY A 52 -16.59 -2.91 -7.87
N SER A 53 -17.83 -3.14 -8.25
CA SER A 53 -18.23 -4.28 -9.07
C SER A 53 -19.51 -4.00 -9.84
N ASN A 54 -19.72 -4.72 -10.95
CA ASN A 54 -20.92 -4.63 -11.77
C ASN A 54 -21.21 -3.18 -12.23
N ASN A 55 -20.21 -2.47 -12.75
CA ASN A 55 -20.38 -1.12 -13.29
C ASN A 55 -20.16 -1.11 -14.80
N THR A 56 -20.82 -0.18 -15.49
CA THR A 56 -20.63 0.10 -16.91
C THR A 56 -20.08 1.52 -17.08
N ASN A 57 -19.06 1.67 -17.94
CA ASN A 57 -18.42 2.96 -18.26
C ASN A 57 -17.84 3.68 -17.01
N ILE A 58 -17.28 2.89 -16.10
CA ILE A 58 -16.51 3.33 -14.93
C ILE A 58 -15.25 2.49 -14.87
N ASN A 59 -14.09 3.15 -14.81
CA ASN A 59 -12.80 2.53 -14.52
C ASN A 59 -12.47 2.72 -13.03
N ILE A 60 -11.98 1.68 -12.37
CA ILE A 60 -11.64 1.73 -10.95
C ILE A 60 -10.18 1.29 -10.80
N SER A 61 -9.36 2.18 -10.26
CA SER A 61 -8.01 1.85 -9.80
C SER A 61 -8.05 1.65 -8.29
N SER A 62 -7.56 0.52 -7.81
CA SER A 62 -7.49 0.22 -6.37
C SER A 62 -6.06 0.21 -5.82
N ALA A 63 -5.06 0.03 -6.68
CA ALA A 63 -3.66 -0.07 -6.28
C ALA A 63 -3.03 1.32 -6.11
N ARG A 64 -2.24 1.49 -5.05
CA ARG A 64 -1.45 2.70 -4.78
C ARG A 64 0.04 2.40 -4.80
N THR A 65 0.83 3.45 -5.02
CA THR A 65 2.23 3.46 -4.59
C THR A 65 2.33 4.40 -3.39
N LEU A 66 2.74 3.87 -2.25
CA LEU A 66 2.82 4.59 -0.99
C LEU A 66 4.28 4.73 -0.55
N TYR A 67 4.64 5.94 -0.17
CA TYR A 67 5.96 6.30 0.30
C TYR A 67 5.92 6.46 1.80
N TRP A 68 6.90 5.87 2.49
CA TRP A 68 7.11 6.17 3.90
C TRP A 68 7.69 7.56 4.06
N VAL A 69 7.15 8.35 4.99
CA VAL A 69 7.61 9.72 5.30
C VAL A 69 7.72 9.92 6.82
N GLY A 70 8.51 10.89 7.26
CA GLY A 70 8.53 11.30 8.66
C GLY A 70 9.45 10.50 9.60
N ASN A 71 10.48 9.81 9.08
CA ASN A 71 11.50 9.11 9.87
C ASN A 71 10.98 7.91 10.69
N SER A 72 11.14 7.93 12.02
CA SER A 72 10.70 6.83 12.88
C SER A 72 9.19 6.88 13.06
N GLY A 73 8.55 5.71 13.15
CA GLY A 73 7.11 5.64 13.29
C GLY A 73 6.58 4.22 13.31
N SER A 74 5.26 4.10 13.41
CA SER A 74 4.57 2.82 13.29
C SER A 74 3.97 2.66 11.90
N TRP A 75 4.11 1.46 11.31
CA TRP A 75 3.49 1.10 10.03
C TRP A 75 2.00 1.48 9.97
N ASN A 76 1.28 1.33 11.08
CA ASN A 76 -0.16 1.53 11.14
C ASN A 76 -0.58 2.99 11.41
N GLN A 77 0.36 3.94 11.41
CA GLN A 77 0.07 5.36 11.55
C GLN A 77 -0.02 6.01 10.17
N ILE A 78 -1.22 6.46 9.79
CA ILE A 78 -1.50 7.09 8.49
C ILE A 78 -0.61 8.31 8.18
N ALA A 79 -0.15 9.01 9.22
CA ALA A 79 0.74 10.16 9.09
C ALA A 79 2.11 9.84 8.46
N HIS A 80 2.46 8.55 8.32
CA HIS A 80 3.71 8.11 7.71
C HIS A 80 3.57 7.60 6.27
N TRP A 81 2.38 7.61 5.68
CA TRP A 81 2.16 7.19 4.30
C TRP A 81 1.78 8.37 3.42
N SER A 82 2.44 8.50 2.28
CA SER A 82 2.19 9.54 1.27
C SER A 82 2.05 8.94 -0.12
N LEU A 83 1.25 9.55 -1.00
CA LEU A 83 1.19 9.22 -2.43
C LEU A 83 2.42 9.73 -3.21
N THR A 84 3.27 10.55 -2.59
CA THR A 84 4.43 11.15 -3.23
C THR A 84 5.67 11.06 -2.33
N SER A 85 6.84 10.82 -2.93
CA SER A 85 8.11 10.78 -2.21
C SER A 85 8.36 12.11 -1.48
N GLY A 86 8.60 12.04 -0.17
CA GLY A 86 8.83 13.22 0.68
C GLY A 86 7.61 14.14 0.84
N GLY A 87 6.44 13.73 0.36
CA GLY A 87 5.20 14.51 0.44
C GLY A 87 4.58 14.53 1.84
N ALA A 88 3.41 15.15 1.92
CA ALA A 88 2.60 15.12 3.13
C ALA A 88 2.14 13.69 3.41
N GLY A 89 2.27 13.26 4.66
CA GLY A 89 1.66 12.02 5.14
C GLY A 89 0.17 12.21 5.43
N GLY A 90 -0.55 11.10 5.58
CA GLY A 90 -1.99 11.09 5.83
C GLY A 90 -2.75 10.05 5.03
N GLU A 91 -2.06 9.30 4.15
CA GLU A 91 -2.67 8.25 3.36
C GLU A 91 -2.99 7.01 4.19
N CYS A 92 -3.94 6.24 3.68
CA CYS A 92 -4.35 5.01 4.33
C CYS A 92 -3.21 4.01 4.37
N VAL A 93 -3.11 3.29 5.50
CA VAL A 93 -2.15 2.19 5.69
C VAL A 93 -2.17 1.25 4.48
N PRO A 94 -1.01 0.78 3.99
CA PRO A 94 -0.95 -0.10 2.84
C PRO A 94 -1.79 -1.37 3.02
N THR A 95 -2.39 -1.79 1.91
CA THR A 95 -3.13 -3.04 1.74
C THR A 95 -2.35 -3.99 0.84
N ALA A 96 -2.87 -5.20 0.66
CA ALA A 96 -2.30 -6.21 -0.23
C ALA A 96 -2.18 -5.77 -1.70
N LEU A 97 -2.85 -4.68 -2.10
CA LEU A 97 -2.82 -4.13 -3.45
C LEU A 97 -1.78 -3.01 -3.62
N ASP A 98 -1.23 -2.49 -2.53
CA ASP A 98 -0.42 -1.28 -2.55
C ASP A 98 1.08 -1.62 -2.59
N ASN A 99 1.80 -0.94 -3.47
CA ASN A 99 3.26 -0.98 -3.51
C ASN A 99 3.81 -0.01 -2.46
N VAL A 100 4.74 -0.44 -1.62
CA VAL A 100 5.39 0.43 -0.64
C VAL A 100 6.83 0.71 -1.01
N VAL A 101 7.21 1.98 -0.88
CA VAL A 101 8.53 2.49 -1.24
C VAL A 101 9.16 3.21 -0.06
N PHE A 102 10.40 2.82 0.23
CA PHE A 102 11.28 3.46 1.18
C PHE A 102 12.48 4.01 0.40
N ASP A 103 12.57 5.32 0.32
CA ASP A 103 13.58 6.02 -0.49
C ASP A 103 14.39 7.03 0.33
N ALA A 104 15.13 7.89 -0.35
CA ALA A 104 16.01 8.87 0.27
C ALA A 104 15.26 9.88 1.15
N ASN A 105 13.96 10.09 0.91
CA ASN A 105 13.12 11.01 1.67
C ASN A 105 12.39 10.33 2.84
N SER A 106 12.42 9.00 2.91
CA SER A 106 11.76 8.23 3.98
C SER A 106 12.46 8.39 5.33
N PHE A 107 13.79 8.43 5.33
CA PHE A 107 14.62 8.53 6.54
C PHE A 107 15.70 9.61 6.37
N THR A 108 15.38 10.83 6.78
CA THR A 108 16.28 11.99 6.68
C THR A 108 17.30 12.08 7.83
N ALA A 109 17.20 11.21 8.84
CA ALA A 109 18.14 11.10 9.95
C ALA A 109 18.69 9.66 10.11
N THR A 110 19.87 9.52 10.71
CA THR A 110 20.54 8.22 10.91
C THR A 110 19.87 7.35 11.96
N GLY A 111 19.76 6.05 11.69
CA GLY A 111 19.34 5.05 12.67
C GLY A 111 17.88 5.19 13.10
N ARG A 112 17.01 5.67 12.21
CA ARG A 112 15.56 5.75 12.46
C ARG A 112 14.93 4.37 12.36
N THR A 113 13.78 4.20 13.01
CA THR A 113 13.14 2.90 13.14
C THR A 113 11.68 2.95 12.71
N LEU A 114 11.34 2.12 11.74
CA LEU A 114 9.96 1.78 11.40
C LEU A 114 9.56 0.54 12.21
N THR A 115 8.44 0.64 12.93
CA THR A 115 7.94 -0.44 13.81
C THR A 115 6.65 -1.08 13.28
N LEU A 116 6.60 -2.42 13.30
CA LEU A 116 5.40 -3.22 13.05
C LEU A 116 4.94 -3.85 14.36
N THR A 117 3.80 -3.39 14.88
CA THR A 117 3.19 -3.87 16.13
C THR A 117 1.79 -4.47 15.92
N ALA A 118 1.23 -4.32 14.71
CA ALA A 118 -0.02 -4.91 14.26
C ALA A 118 0.11 -5.24 12.77
N GLY A 119 -0.79 -6.08 12.25
CA GLY A 119 -0.68 -6.69 10.92
C GLY A 119 -0.27 -5.70 9.83
N ALA A 120 0.76 -6.07 9.07
CA ALA A 120 1.30 -5.28 7.98
C ALA A 120 1.29 -6.11 6.70
N THR A 121 0.78 -5.53 5.62
CA THR A 121 0.74 -6.20 4.32
C THR A 121 0.96 -5.18 3.21
N CYS A 122 1.54 -5.63 2.12
CA CYS A 122 1.72 -4.84 0.89
C CYS A 122 1.76 -5.76 -0.33
N ASN A 123 1.61 -5.17 -1.52
CA ASN A 123 1.84 -5.87 -2.77
C ASN A 123 3.35 -6.06 -2.99
N THR A 124 4.10 -4.99 -3.22
CA THR A 124 5.57 -5.03 -3.32
C THR A 124 6.22 -4.15 -2.28
N MET A 125 7.43 -4.50 -1.85
CA MET A 125 8.21 -3.69 -0.91
C MET A 125 9.59 -3.37 -1.48
N THR A 126 9.90 -2.07 -1.61
CA THR A 126 11.20 -1.61 -2.13
C THR A 126 11.88 -0.64 -1.18
N TRP A 127 13.10 -0.97 -0.76
CA TRP A 127 13.98 -0.13 0.06
C TRP A 127 15.22 0.35 -0.68
N ALA A 128 15.38 0.07 -1.97
CA ALA A 128 16.62 0.32 -2.72
C ALA A 128 17.14 1.78 -2.62
N GLY A 129 16.25 2.75 -2.44
CA GLY A 129 16.61 4.17 -2.28
C GLY A 129 16.83 4.63 -0.83
N ALA A 130 16.56 3.79 0.17
CA ALA A 130 16.61 4.18 1.57
C ALA A 130 18.06 4.41 2.03
N VAL A 131 18.31 5.58 2.63
CA VAL A 131 19.60 6.01 3.17
C VAL A 131 19.58 6.05 4.70
N ASN A 132 20.70 6.39 5.33
CA ASN A 132 20.78 6.68 6.78
C ASN A 132 20.53 5.48 7.71
N ASN A 133 20.81 4.25 7.24
CA ASN A 133 20.82 3.03 8.05
C ASN A 133 19.53 2.81 8.88
N PRO A 134 18.33 2.82 8.26
CA PRO A 134 17.09 2.66 8.99
C PRO A 134 16.94 1.22 9.49
N THR A 135 16.09 1.03 10.48
CA THR A 135 15.73 -0.28 11.03
C THR A 135 14.25 -0.58 10.77
N LEU A 136 13.97 -1.71 10.13
CA LEU A 136 12.64 -2.31 10.11
C LEU A 136 12.51 -3.26 11.31
N SER A 137 11.75 -2.85 12.33
CA SER A 137 11.55 -3.61 13.56
C SER A 137 10.19 -4.32 13.55
N MET A 138 10.21 -5.64 13.42
CA MET A 138 9.03 -6.48 13.23
C MET A 138 8.72 -7.27 14.50
N ALA A 139 7.76 -6.80 15.30
CA ALA A 139 7.22 -7.60 16.42
C ALA A 139 6.15 -8.59 15.96
N VAL A 140 5.57 -8.33 14.80
CA VAL A 140 4.56 -9.15 14.12
C VAL A 140 5.01 -9.44 12.69
N ASP A 141 4.34 -10.37 12.03
CA ASP A 141 4.64 -10.75 10.66
C ASP A 141 4.29 -9.62 9.66
N LEU A 142 5.12 -9.51 8.62
CA LEU A 142 4.92 -8.68 7.45
C LEU A 142 4.64 -9.59 6.26
N THR A 143 3.53 -9.37 5.56
CA THR A 143 3.20 -10.14 4.36
C THR A 143 3.42 -9.31 3.09
N VAL A 144 4.18 -9.86 2.14
CA VAL A 144 4.36 -9.33 0.79
C VAL A 144 3.59 -10.24 -0.16
N LYS A 145 2.55 -9.70 -0.79
CA LYS A 145 1.58 -10.45 -1.62
C LYS A 145 1.94 -10.49 -3.09
N GLY A 146 2.75 -9.55 -3.55
CA GLY A 146 3.21 -9.45 -4.93
C GLY A 146 4.56 -10.11 -5.13
N ASN A 147 5.14 -9.85 -6.29
CA ASN A 147 6.31 -10.57 -6.81
C ASN A 147 7.65 -9.89 -6.53
N SER A 148 7.72 -8.90 -5.62
CA SER A 148 8.98 -8.18 -5.38
C SER A 148 9.17 -7.77 -3.92
N LEU A 149 10.32 -8.16 -3.38
CA LEU A 149 10.89 -7.68 -2.12
C LEU A 149 12.35 -7.24 -2.36
N VAL A 150 12.64 -5.96 -2.14
CA VAL A 150 13.97 -5.38 -2.28
C VAL A 150 14.35 -4.65 -1.01
N LEU A 151 15.43 -5.07 -0.35
CA LEU A 151 15.98 -4.47 0.87
C LEU A 151 17.20 -3.59 0.55
N ALA A 152 17.39 -2.52 1.30
CA ALA A 152 18.59 -1.68 1.17
C ALA A 152 19.84 -2.38 1.71
N ASN A 153 21.00 -2.08 1.11
CA ASN A 153 22.29 -2.57 1.59
C ASN A 153 22.54 -2.17 3.06
N THR A 154 22.22 -0.92 3.41
CA THR A 154 22.58 -0.32 4.70
C THR A 154 21.48 -0.41 5.77
N MET A 155 20.30 -0.94 5.46
CA MET A 155 19.22 -1.07 6.44
C MET A 155 19.44 -2.26 7.38
N ASN A 156 18.82 -2.19 8.54
CA ASN A 156 18.70 -3.29 9.49
C ASN A 156 17.28 -3.85 9.47
N VAL A 157 17.17 -5.14 9.75
CA VAL A 157 15.90 -5.78 10.12
C VAL A 157 16.10 -6.39 11.50
N SER A 158 15.09 -6.27 12.35
CA SER A 158 15.11 -6.80 13.71
C SER A 158 13.72 -7.26 14.17
N GLY A 159 13.67 -7.94 15.31
CA GLY A 159 12.43 -8.43 15.93
C GLY A 159 12.13 -9.89 15.60
N SER A 160 11.07 -10.43 16.21
CA SER A 160 10.68 -11.84 16.14
C SER A 160 9.70 -12.16 15.01
N GLY A 161 9.13 -11.14 14.36
CA GLY A 161 8.20 -11.30 13.25
C GLY A 161 8.88 -11.84 12.00
N LYS A 162 8.11 -12.56 11.18
CA LYS A 162 8.55 -13.13 9.91
C LYS A 162 8.29 -12.16 8.77
N MET A 163 9.14 -12.19 7.75
CA MET A 163 8.72 -11.76 6.42
C MET A 163 8.07 -12.94 5.71
N ILE A 164 6.82 -12.79 5.31
CA ILE A 164 6.04 -13.81 4.60
C ILE A 164 5.87 -13.37 3.15
N LEU A 165 6.33 -14.20 2.24
CA LEU A 165 6.20 -14.04 0.81
C LEU A 165 5.06 -14.92 0.32
N ASP A 166 3.93 -14.30 -0.01
CA ASP A 166 2.65 -14.97 -0.21
C ASP A 166 1.98 -14.53 -1.52
N ASN A 167 2.71 -14.75 -2.62
CA ASN A 167 2.28 -14.46 -3.99
C ASN A 167 1.79 -15.72 -4.73
N GLY A 168 2.05 -16.92 -4.19
CA GLY A 168 1.73 -18.20 -4.84
C GLY A 168 2.45 -18.44 -6.18
N ASN A 169 3.38 -17.57 -6.57
CA ASN A 169 4.12 -17.59 -7.83
C ASN A 169 5.59 -17.21 -7.57
N ASP A 170 6.39 -17.20 -8.63
CA ASP A 170 7.77 -16.70 -8.58
C ASP A 170 7.85 -15.29 -7.96
N ILE A 171 8.89 -15.08 -7.16
CA ILE A 171 9.14 -13.82 -6.47
C ILE A 171 10.60 -13.41 -6.66
N ASN A 172 10.80 -12.13 -7.00
CA ASN A 172 12.12 -11.52 -7.05
C ASN A 172 12.49 -11.00 -5.66
N ILE A 173 13.60 -11.49 -5.12
CA ILE A 173 14.09 -11.13 -3.78
C ILE A 173 15.50 -10.59 -3.89
N ASP A 174 15.69 -9.36 -3.44
CA ASP A 174 16.99 -8.77 -3.19
C ASP A 174 17.07 -8.40 -1.71
N LEU A 175 17.95 -9.08 -0.95
CA LEU A 175 18.14 -8.82 0.48
C LEU A 175 19.22 -7.75 0.75
N GLY A 176 19.83 -7.20 -0.30
CA GLY A 176 20.98 -6.31 -0.23
C GLY A 176 22.26 -7.01 0.20
N SER A 177 23.37 -6.29 0.14
CA SER A 177 24.71 -6.82 0.42
C SER A 177 25.17 -6.71 1.88
N GLY A 178 24.43 -5.97 2.73
CA GLY A 178 24.77 -5.80 4.14
C GLY A 178 24.13 -6.88 5.02
N ALA A 179 24.83 -7.34 6.06
CA ALA A 179 24.32 -8.34 6.99
C ALA A 179 22.95 -7.95 7.58
N LYS A 180 21.95 -8.83 7.43
CA LYS A 180 20.60 -8.67 7.95
C LYS A 180 20.31 -9.76 8.98
N THR A 181 19.66 -9.40 10.08
CA THR A 181 19.26 -10.36 11.12
C THR A 181 17.74 -10.57 11.05
N LEU A 182 17.31 -11.61 10.34
CA LEU A 182 15.90 -12.01 10.24
C LEU A 182 15.57 -13.05 11.32
N ASN A 183 15.47 -12.65 12.60
CA ASN A 183 15.27 -13.62 13.69
C ASN A 183 13.95 -14.41 13.58
N GLY A 184 12.87 -13.80 13.06
CA GLY A 184 11.65 -14.53 12.74
C GLY A 184 11.76 -15.40 11.48
N GLY A 185 12.75 -15.11 10.64
CA GLY A 185 13.01 -15.81 9.38
C GLY A 185 12.24 -15.24 8.18
N LEU A 186 12.48 -15.89 7.04
CA LEU A 186 11.79 -15.66 5.77
C LEU A 186 10.92 -16.88 5.48
N SER A 187 9.64 -16.68 5.22
CA SER A 187 8.67 -17.73 4.94
C SER A 187 8.08 -17.55 3.56
N PHE A 188 7.77 -18.67 2.89
CA PHE A 188 7.19 -18.71 1.55
C PHE A 188 5.88 -19.51 1.61
N THR A 189 4.84 -19.00 0.96
CA THR A 189 3.62 -19.76 0.73
C THR A 189 3.67 -20.36 -0.67
N ALA A 190 3.53 -21.68 -0.77
CA ALA A 190 3.43 -22.35 -2.06
C ALA A 190 2.13 -21.97 -2.77
N GLY A 191 2.19 -21.75 -4.08
CA GLY A 191 0.99 -21.68 -4.93
C GLY A 191 0.29 -23.03 -4.98
N THR A 192 -1.04 -22.99 -5.06
CA THR A 192 -1.86 -24.18 -5.38
C THR A 192 -1.94 -24.41 -6.87
#